data_AF-A0A9E5NE00-F1
#
_entry.id   AF-A0A9E5NE00-F1
#
_cell.length_a   1.000
_cell.length_b   1.000
_cell.length_c   1.000
_cell.angle_alpha   90.00
_cell.angle_beta   90.00
_cell.angle_gamma   90.00
#
_symmetry.space_group_name_H-M   'P 1'
#
loop_
_entity.id
_entity.type
_entity.pdbx_description
1 polymer ?
#
loop_
_entity_poly.entity_id
_entity_poly.type
_entity_poly.pdbx_seq_one_letter_code
_entity_poly.pdbx_strand_id
1 'polypeptide(L)'
;MQKLRDLADQLGVEKPRFETEEEEEECILCGLCVRACEEVVGVSAINFLNRGTDRVVTTPFDMPSETCIACGACVEVCPTGAIKLEGDGKVPHRELDLGPPKAIHVPFAQAVPNVPVIDPESCIHAKTENCKFCDKFCEPEAINHDMEDEYEEIEVGSIILATGFEPFDCSELLQYGYGRLPNVITGLEFEKMSNAGGPTNGRILLEDGTPPSSVGILHCIGSRDENHNEY
;
A
#
# COMPACT_ATOMS: atom_id res chain seq x y z
N MET A 1 -8.63 9.14 -1.64
CA MET A 1 -9.81 8.55 -2.30
C MET A 1 -11.12 8.86 -1.58
N GLN A 2 -11.17 8.94 -0.23
CA GLN A 2 -12.36 9.37 0.51
C GLN A 2 -12.94 10.70 -0.02
N LYS A 3 -12.12 11.73 -0.21
CA LYS A 3 -12.57 13.02 -0.78
C LYS A 3 -13.22 12.94 -2.18
N LEU A 4 -12.84 11.97 -3.02
CA LEU A 4 -13.43 11.76 -4.34
C LEU A 4 -14.75 10.99 -4.23
N ARG A 5 -14.84 10.02 -3.30
CA ARG A 5 -16.08 9.30 -2.98
C ARG A 5 -17.09 10.23 -2.31
N ASP A 6 -16.67 11.02 -1.32
CA ASP A 6 -17.50 12.04 -0.66
C ASP A 6 -18.01 13.09 -1.67
N LEU A 7 -17.18 13.46 -2.66
CA LEU A 7 -17.57 14.38 -3.73
C LEU A 7 -18.55 13.70 -4.70
N ALA A 8 -18.36 12.43 -5.04
CA ALA A 8 -19.29 11.66 -5.85
C ALA A 8 -20.67 11.55 -5.15
N ASP A 9 -20.69 11.28 -3.85
CA ASP A 9 -21.90 11.23 -3.03
C ASP A 9 -22.61 12.60 -2.98
N GLN A 10 -21.85 13.70 -2.77
CA GLN A 10 -22.39 15.07 -2.83
C GLN A 10 -23.00 15.42 -4.19
N LEU A 11 -22.47 14.84 -5.27
CA LEU A 11 -22.97 15.01 -6.64
C LEU A 11 -24.07 14.00 -7.01
N GLY A 12 -24.51 13.15 -6.07
CA GLY A 12 -25.57 12.14 -6.29
C GLY A 12 -25.15 10.98 -7.18
N VAL A 13 -23.85 10.70 -7.26
CA VAL A 13 -23.28 9.60 -8.04
C VAL A 13 -23.17 8.36 -7.15
N GLU A 14 -24.31 7.70 -6.91
CA GLU A 14 -24.40 6.52 -6.02
C GLU A 14 -23.95 5.22 -6.70
N LYS A 15 -24.00 5.15 -8.04
CA LYS A 15 -23.60 4.00 -8.82
C LYS A 15 -22.87 4.42 -10.10
N PRO A 16 -21.98 3.57 -10.63
CA PRO A 16 -21.43 3.77 -11.97
C PRO A 16 -22.58 3.95 -12.96
N ARG A 17 -22.39 4.86 -13.93
CA ARG A 17 -23.38 5.14 -14.98
C ARG A 17 -23.71 3.91 -15.85
N PHE A 18 -22.81 2.93 -15.85
CA PHE A 18 -22.95 1.69 -16.61
C PHE A 18 -23.40 0.59 -15.65
N GLU A 19 -24.57 0.03 -15.91
CA GLU A 19 -25.11 -1.11 -15.17
C GLU A 19 -24.47 -2.39 -15.72
N THR A 20 -23.98 -3.26 -14.84
CA THR A 20 -23.47 -4.58 -15.21
C THR A 20 -24.64 -5.56 -15.12
N GLU A 21 -24.83 -6.38 -16.15
CA GLU A 21 -25.99 -7.30 -16.25
C GLU A 21 -25.89 -8.48 -15.27
N GLU A 22 -24.68 -8.79 -14.78
CA GLU A 22 -24.39 -9.84 -13.81
C GLU A 22 -23.65 -9.25 -12.59
N GLU A 23 -24.00 -9.71 -11.38
CA GLU A 23 -23.36 -9.30 -10.11
C GLU A 23 -21.87 -9.65 -10.05
N GLU A 24 -21.42 -10.60 -10.89
CA GLU A 24 -20.03 -11.10 -10.95
C GLU A 24 -19.16 -10.38 -12.00
N GLU A 25 -19.76 -9.69 -12.99
CA GLU A 25 -19.02 -9.01 -14.06
C GLU A 25 -18.92 -7.49 -13.81
N GLU A 26 -18.07 -7.09 -12.88
CA GLU A 26 -17.81 -5.66 -12.59
C GLU A 26 -17.06 -4.94 -13.74
N CYS A 27 -16.49 -5.65 -14.73
CA CYS A 27 -15.59 -5.07 -15.75
C CYS A 27 -16.33 -4.55 -17.00
N ILE A 28 -16.31 -3.23 -17.22
CA ILE A 28 -16.89 -2.59 -18.42
C ILE A 28 -15.95 -2.53 -19.64
N LEU A 29 -14.83 -3.26 -19.61
CA LEU A 29 -13.84 -3.33 -20.71
C LEU A 29 -13.33 -1.97 -21.23
N CYS A 30 -13.28 -0.94 -20.38
CA CYS A 30 -12.84 0.40 -20.77
C CYS A 30 -11.36 0.49 -21.18
N GLY A 31 -10.54 -0.49 -20.78
CA GLY A 31 -9.13 -0.59 -21.14
C GLY A 31 -8.16 0.33 -20.39
N LEU A 32 -8.64 1.09 -19.40
CA LEU A 32 -7.79 1.96 -18.59
C LEU A 32 -6.66 1.20 -17.90
N CYS A 33 -6.95 0.01 -17.36
CA CYS A 33 -5.96 -0.85 -16.73
C CYS A 33 -4.88 -1.34 -17.71
N VAL A 34 -5.26 -1.75 -18.92
CA VAL A 34 -4.32 -2.18 -19.97
C VAL A 34 -3.42 -1.02 -20.38
N ARG A 35 -4.02 0.16 -20.64
CA ARG A 35 -3.25 1.37 -20.99
C ARG A 35 -2.36 1.83 -19.85
N ALA A 36 -2.78 1.75 -18.59
CA ALA A 36 -1.92 2.06 -17.47
C ALA A 36 -0.73 1.08 -17.39
N CYS A 37 -0.97 -0.22 -17.58
CA CYS A 37 0.09 -1.23 -17.53
C CYS A 37 1.12 -1.07 -18.67
N GLU A 38 0.67 -0.73 -19.87
CA GLU A 38 1.51 -0.54 -21.05
C GLU A 38 2.14 0.86 -21.11
N GLU A 39 1.34 1.93 -20.99
CA GLU A 39 1.78 3.31 -21.23
C GLU A 39 2.41 3.97 -20.00
N VAL A 40 2.01 3.58 -18.78
CA VAL A 40 2.50 4.22 -17.52
C VAL A 40 3.54 3.34 -16.83
N VAL A 41 3.24 2.05 -16.66
CA VAL A 41 4.15 1.11 -15.98
C VAL A 41 5.21 0.59 -16.95
N GLY A 42 4.83 0.33 -18.20
CA GLY A 42 5.72 -0.14 -19.27
C GLY A 42 6.06 -1.62 -19.23
N VAL A 43 5.30 -2.43 -18.50
CA VAL A 43 5.54 -3.88 -18.35
C VAL A 43 4.58 -4.75 -19.16
N SER A 44 3.44 -4.17 -19.59
CA SER A 44 2.42 -4.84 -20.42
C SER A 44 2.00 -6.21 -19.91
N ALA A 45 1.88 -6.36 -18.59
CA ALA A 45 1.55 -7.61 -17.91
C ALA A 45 0.10 -8.07 -18.15
N ILE A 46 -0.81 -7.15 -18.47
CA ILE A 46 -2.21 -7.42 -18.81
C ILE A 46 -2.56 -6.85 -20.18
N ASN A 47 -3.41 -7.53 -20.93
CA ASN A 47 -3.92 -7.06 -22.22
C ASN A 47 -5.33 -7.59 -22.50
N PHE A 48 -5.90 -7.17 -23.61
CA PHE A 48 -7.14 -7.73 -24.12
C PHE A 48 -6.88 -9.04 -24.87
N LEU A 49 -7.54 -10.10 -24.43
CA LEU A 49 -7.66 -11.36 -25.16
C LEU A 49 -8.98 -11.37 -25.95
N ASN A 50 -9.01 -12.13 -27.05
CA ASN A 50 -10.15 -12.27 -27.97
C ASN A 50 -10.58 -10.96 -28.68
N ARG A 51 -11.71 -11.02 -29.39
CA ARG A 51 -12.30 -9.93 -30.17
C ARG A 51 -13.83 -9.98 -30.06
N GLY A 52 -14.49 -8.84 -30.30
CA GLY A 52 -15.94 -8.77 -30.30
C GLY A 52 -16.53 -8.86 -28.89
N THR A 53 -17.60 -9.63 -28.73
CA THR A 53 -18.28 -9.86 -27.46
C THR A 53 -17.46 -10.69 -26.48
N ASP A 54 -16.57 -11.55 -26.97
CA ASP A 54 -15.79 -12.48 -26.14
C ASP A 54 -14.52 -11.84 -25.56
N ARG A 55 -14.39 -10.51 -25.68
CA ARG A 55 -13.19 -9.76 -25.31
C ARG A 55 -13.08 -9.69 -23.79
N VAL A 56 -11.93 -10.10 -23.26
CA VAL A 56 -11.65 -10.07 -21.82
C VAL A 56 -10.30 -9.43 -21.55
N VAL A 57 -10.12 -8.83 -20.38
CA VAL A 57 -8.81 -8.36 -19.91
C VAL A 57 -8.20 -9.48 -19.06
N THR A 58 -7.04 -9.99 -19.47
CA THR A 58 -6.31 -11.01 -18.71
C THR A 58 -4.81 -10.91 -18.99
N THR A 59 -4.00 -11.70 -18.29
CA THR A 59 -2.58 -11.90 -18.56
C THR A 59 -2.38 -12.80 -19.80
N PRO A 60 -1.19 -12.78 -20.42
CA PRO A 60 -0.88 -13.71 -21.50
C PRO A 60 -1.13 -15.17 -21.10
N PHE A 61 -1.92 -15.88 -21.92
CA PHE A 61 -2.31 -17.28 -21.69
C PHE A 61 -3.11 -17.57 -20.41
N ASP A 62 -3.68 -16.54 -19.77
CA ASP A 62 -4.40 -16.67 -18.50
C ASP A 62 -3.51 -17.27 -17.38
N MET A 63 -2.20 -17.02 -17.46
CA MET A 63 -1.21 -17.48 -16.50
C MET A 63 -0.61 -16.30 -15.72
N PRO A 64 -0.14 -16.48 -14.48
CA PRO A 64 0.56 -15.44 -13.75
C PRO A 64 1.71 -14.86 -14.58
N SER A 65 1.73 -13.54 -14.74
CA SER A 65 2.75 -12.88 -15.54
C SER A 65 4.00 -12.66 -14.71
N GLU A 66 5.14 -13.20 -15.16
CA GLU A 66 6.45 -12.95 -14.57
C GLU A 66 6.88 -11.48 -14.68
N THR A 67 6.27 -10.69 -15.56
CA THR A 67 6.55 -9.25 -15.70
C THR A 67 5.69 -8.37 -14.79
N CYS A 68 4.70 -8.95 -14.10
CA CYS A 68 3.87 -8.19 -13.16
C CYS A 68 4.67 -7.89 -11.88
N ILE A 69 4.89 -6.60 -11.60
CA ILE A 69 5.57 -6.13 -10.38
C ILE A 69 4.61 -5.77 -9.23
N ALA A 70 3.34 -6.18 -9.33
CA ALA A 70 2.29 -5.90 -8.35
C ALA A 70 2.15 -4.40 -7.95
N CYS A 71 2.38 -3.48 -8.89
CA CYS A 71 2.37 -2.02 -8.63
C CYS A 71 0.99 -1.42 -8.29
N GLY A 72 -0.11 -2.16 -8.50
CA GLY A 72 -1.47 -1.71 -8.18
C GLY A 72 -2.06 -0.63 -9.10
N ALA A 73 -1.32 -0.14 -10.11
CA ALA A 73 -1.82 0.90 -11.01
C ALA A 73 -3.13 0.53 -11.72
N CYS A 74 -3.32 -0.76 -12.06
CA CYS A 74 -4.54 -1.26 -12.68
C CYS A 74 -5.78 -1.21 -11.76
N VAL A 75 -5.60 -1.37 -10.45
CA VAL A 75 -6.67 -1.25 -9.44
C VAL A 75 -7.08 0.20 -9.29
N GLU A 76 -6.13 1.10 -9.15
CA GLU A 76 -6.38 2.54 -8.94
C GLU A 76 -7.12 3.19 -10.11
N VAL A 77 -6.85 2.77 -11.35
CA VAL A 77 -7.52 3.33 -12.54
C VAL A 77 -8.84 2.64 -12.87
N CYS A 78 -9.20 1.56 -12.17
CA CYS A 78 -10.42 0.81 -12.48
C CYS A 78 -11.66 1.59 -11.99
N PRO A 79 -12.55 2.05 -12.90
CA PRO A 79 -13.69 2.88 -12.49
C PRO A 79 -14.79 2.07 -11.80
N THR A 80 -14.80 0.75 -11.96
CA THR A 80 -15.83 -0.15 -11.43
C THR A 80 -15.36 -1.03 -10.28
N GLY A 81 -14.05 -1.06 -9.99
CA GLY A 81 -13.50 -1.92 -8.94
C GLY A 81 -13.29 -3.38 -9.34
N ALA A 82 -13.46 -3.72 -10.62
CA ALA A 82 -13.36 -5.09 -11.13
C ALA A 82 -11.99 -5.76 -10.95
N ILE A 83 -10.93 -4.98 -10.72
CA ILE A 83 -9.59 -5.49 -10.42
C ILE A 83 -9.33 -5.22 -8.94
N LYS A 84 -9.05 -6.28 -8.20
CA LYS A 84 -8.75 -6.24 -6.77
C LYS A 84 -7.35 -6.83 -6.56
N LEU A 85 -6.56 -6.23 -5.67
CA LEU A 85 -5.28 -6.78 -5.25
C LEU A 85 -5.57 -7.75 -4.09
N GLU A 86 -5.61 -9.04 -4.37
CA GLU A 86 -5.56 -10.06 -3.34
C GLU A 86 -4.08 -10.31 -2.99
N GLY A 87 -3.64 -9.84 -1.82
CA GLY A 87 -2.28 -10.05 -1.34
C GLY A 87 -2.17 -11.33 -0.52
N ASP A 88 -1.09 -12.08 -0.74
CA ASP A 88 -0.71 -13.24 0.09
C ASP A 88 -0.45 -12.81 1.54
N GLY A 89 -1.48 -12.88 2.38
CA GLY A 89 -1.44 -13.06 3.83
C GLY A 89 -0.23 -12.56 4.63
N LYS A 90 -0.08 -11.24 4.80
CA LYS A 90 0.54 -10.65 6.01
C LYS A 90 -0.20 -9.37 6.42
N VAL A 91 -1.05 -9.56 7.44
CA VAL A 91 -1.78 -8.60 8.27
C VAL A 91 -2.98 -7.87 7.61
N PRO A 92 -4.21 -8.09 8.11
CA PRO A 92 -5.47 -7.54 7.57
C PRO A 92 -5.71 -6.05 7.84
N HIS A 93 -4.88 -5.35 8.61
CA HIS A 93 -5.04 -3.91 8.85
C HIS A 93 -4.50 -3.02 7.70
N ARG A 94 -4.33 -3.58 6.50
CA ARG A 94 -3.80 -2.89 5.32
C ARG A 94 -4.73 -1.80 4.78
N GLU A 95 -6.05 -1.94 4.94
CA GLU A 95 -7.04 -0.94 4.50
C GLU A 95 -7.04 0.33 5.37
N LEU A 96 -6.41 0.28 6.54
CA LEU A 96 -6.21 1.43 7.41
C LEU A 96 -4.89 2.17 7.12
N ASP A 97 -4.27 2.06 5.93
CA ASP A 97 -3.02 2.79 5.60
C ASP A 97 -1.92 2.64 6.68
N LEU A 98 -1.87 1.50 7.38
CA LEU A 98 -0.79 1.19 8.33
C LEU A 98 0.47 0.69 7.62
N GLY A 99 0.34 0.33 6.33
CA GLY A 99 1.41 -0.11 5.43
C GLY A 99 2.30 1.03 4.93
N PRO A 100 3.32 0.72 4.12
CA PRO A 100 4.24 1.73 3.64
C PRO A 100 3.48 2.80 2.85
N PRO A 101 3.79 4.09 3.08
CA PRO A 101 3.13 5.19 2.41
C PRO A 101 3.36 5.14 0.89
N LYS A 102 2.60 5.95 0.15
CA LYS A 102 2.75 6.12 -1.30
C LYS A 102 4.22 6.29 -1.70
N ALA A 103 4.56 5.90 -2.92
CA ALA A 103 5.92 5.99 -3.46
C ALA A 103 6.59 7.37 -3.24
N ILE A 104 5.83 8.46 -3.30
CA ILE A 104 6.26 9.78 -2.82
C ILE A 104 5.46 10.16 -1.58
N HIS A 105 6.15 10.44 -0.47
CA HIS A 105 5.50 10.72 0.80
C HIS A 105 6.39 11.54 1.75
N VAL A 106 5.76 12.17 2.74
CA VAL A 106 6.46 12.65 3.94
C VAL A 106 6.28 11.56 5.01
N PRO A 107 7.34 11.12 5.73
CA PRO A 107 7.25 10.02 6.70
C PRO A 107 6.13 10.19 7.74
N PHE A 108 5.96 11.40 8.26
CA PHE A 108 4.84 11.81 9.11
C PHE A 108 4.69 13.33 9.09
N ALA A 109 3.53 13.85 9.49
CA ALA A 109 3.20 15.27 9.33
C ALA A 109 4.17 16.25 10.03
N GLN A 110 4.87 15.80 11.08
CA GLN A 110 5.82 16.57 11.87
C GLN A 110 7.29 16.20 11.58
N ALA A 111 7.58 15.52 10.45
CA ALA A 111 8.94 15.13 10.09
C ALA A 111 9.90 16.32 10.05
N VAL A 112 11.16 16.09 10.41
CA VAL A 112 12.23 17.09 10.39
C VAL A 112 13.46 16.49 9.71
N PRO A 113 13.91 17.01 8.55
CA PRO A 113 13.26 18.06 7.76
C PRO A 113 11.89 17.60 7.21
N ASN A 114 10.94 18.54 7.09
CA ASN A 114 9.60 18.25 6.55
C ASN A 114 9.61 18.31 5.01
N VAL A 115 10.33 17.36 4.41
CA VAL A 115 10.48 17.23 2.96
C VAL A 115 10.00 15.85 2.51
N PRO A 116 9.35 15.75 1.34
CA PRO A 116 8.94 14.46 0.80
C PRO A 116 10.15 13.66 0.32
N VAL A 117 10.05 12.35 0.46
CA VAL A 117 11.01 11.36 -0.05
C VAL A 117 10.33 10.49 -1.10
N ILE A 118 11.12 9.99 -2.05
CA ILE A 118 10.68 8.96 -3.01
C ILE A 118 11.25 7.64 -2.52
N ASP A 119 10.38 6.69 -2.18
CA ASP A 119 10.79 5.33 -1.85
C ASP A 119 11.06 4.53 -3.14
N PRO A 120 12.31 4.13 -3.41
CA PRO A 120 12.66 3.38 -4.62
C PRO A 120 12.01 1.98 -4.65
N GLU A 121 11.71 1.38 -3.49
CA GLU A 121 11.06 0.06 -3.45
C GLU A 121 9.59 0.12 -3.84
N SER A 122 8.94 1.28 -3.74
CA SER A 122 7.55 1.49 -4.14
C SER A 122 7.43 2.24 -5.48
N CYS A 123 8.45 3.03 -5.86
CA CYS A 123 8.42 3.86 -7.06
C CYS A 123 8.48 3.04 -8.36
N ILE A 124 7.50 3.26 -9.24
CA ILE A 124 7.47 2.63 -10.57
C ILE A 124 8.67 3.09 -11.40
N HIS A 125 9.09 4.37 -11.30
CA HIS A 125 10.26 4.86 -12.02
C HIS A 125 11.53 4.12 -11.63
N ALA A 126 11.77 3.95 -10.33
CA ALA A 126 12.96 3.26 -9.84
C ALA A 126 13.00 1.78 -10.27
N LYS A 127 11.84 1.17 -10.52
CA LYS A 127 11.74 -0.23 -10.96
C LYS A 127 11.79 -0.42 -12.47
N THR A 128 11.25 0.51 -13.25
CA THR A 128 11.01 0.32 -14.70
C THR A 128 11.53 1.44 -15.58
N GLU A 129 12.05 2.53 -15.02
CA GLU A 129 12.50 3.75 -15.70
C GLU A 129 11.41 4.50 -16.50
N ASN A 130 10.15 4.02 -16.49
CA ASN A 130 9.11 4.54 -17.39
C ASN A 130 8.24 5.66 -16.79
N CYS A 131 7.95 5.61 -15.48
CA CYS A 131 7.00 6.54 -14.87
C CYS A 131 7.67 7.86 -14.45
N LYS A 132 7.28 9.00 -15.02
CA LYS A 132 7.71 10.35 -14.59
C LYS A 132 6.52 11.28 -14.32
N PHE A 133 5.43 10.71 -13.80
CA PHE A 133 4.17 11.44 -13.68
C PHE A 133 4.23 12.56 -12.62
N CYS A 134 4.99 12.34 -11.54
CA CYS A 134 5.16 13.30 -10.46
C CYS A 134 5.80 14.62 -10.92
N ASP A 135 6.70 14.59 -11.91
CA ASP A 135 7.37 15.77 -12.46
C ASP A 135 6.36 16.81 -12.98
N LYS A 136 5.25 16.35 -13.57
CA LYS A 136 4.21 17.23 -14.13
C LYS A 136 3.49 18.07 -13.08
N PHE A 137 3.51 17.65 -11.82
CA PHE A 137 2.81 18.32 -10.72
C PHE A 137 3.76 19.02 -9.76
N CYS A 138 5.07 18.79 -9.90
CA CYS A 138 6.08 19.42 -9.08
C CYS A 138 6.42 20.81 -9.66
N GLU A 139 5.61 21.82 -9.32
CA GLU A 139 5.88 23.22 -9.67
C GLU A 139 7.30 23.71 -9.33
N PRO A 140 7.93 23.35 -8.19
CA PRO A 140 9.28 23.79 -7.90
C PRO A 140 10.37 23.01 -8.65
N GLU A 141 10.02 22.03 -9.49
CA GLU A 141 10.96 21.19 -10.25
C GLU A 141 11.99 20.49 -9.33
N ALA A 142 11.57 20.09 -8.13
CA ALA A 142 12.44 19.55 -7.09
C ALA A 142 12.73 18.05 -7.23
N ILE A 143 12.04 17.35 -8.13
CA ILE A 143 12.19 15.90 -8.33
C ILE A 143 13.38 15.66 -9.27
N ASN A 144 14.39 14.94 -8.77
CA ASN A 144 15.50 14.46 -9.59
C ASN A 144 15.52 12.93 -9.55
N HIS A 145 15.16 12.32 -10.68
CA HIS A 145 15.16 10.87 -10.85
C HIS A 145 16.55 10.27 -11.11
N ASP A 146 17.52 11.11 -11.49
CA ASP A 146 18.89 10.72 -11.80
C ASP A 146 19.83 11.03 -10.62
N MET A 147 19.28 11.18 -9.40
CA MET A 147 20.05 11.42 -8.18
C MET A 147 20.82 10.16 -7.79
N GLU A 148 22.12 10.29 -7.59
CA GLU A 148 23.03 9.20 -7.18
C GLU A 148 23.51 9.40 -5.74
N ASP A 149 23.95 8.31 -5.10
CA ASP A 149 24.52 8.35 -3.77
C ASP A 149 25.86 9.10 -3.76
N GLU A 150 26.00 10.06 -2.85
CA GLU A 150 27.25 10.79 -2.61
C GLU A 150 27.92 10.30 -1.32
N TYR A 151 29.22 10.04 -1.37
CA TYR A 151 30.01 9.62 -0.21
C TYR A 151 30.89 10.78 0.27
N GLU A 152 30.78 11.10 1.56
CA GLU A 152 31.58 12.15 2.20
C GLU A 152 32.53 11.56 3.24
N GLU A 153 33.80 11.99 3.21
CA GLU A 153 34.76 11.67 4.27
C GLU A 153 34.72 12.77 5.34
N ILE A 154 34.31 12.40 6.56
CA ILE A 154 34.17 13.33 7.68
C ILE A 154 35.11 12.91 8.82
N GLU A 155 35.99 13.83 9.21
CA GLU A 155 36.89 13.63 10.35
C GLU A 155 36.14 13.94 11.66
N VAL A 156 35.94 12.93 12.52
CA VAL A 156 35.19 13.08 13.79
C VAL A 156 36.04 12.69 14.99
N GLY A 157 35.83 13.35 16.12
CA GLY A 157 36.52 13.03 17.37
C GLY A 157 35.91 11.85 18.16
N SER A 158 34.64 11.52 17.91
CA SER A 158 33.91 10.46 18.62
C SER A 158 32.70 9.99 17.80
N ILE A 159 32.29 8.74 17.99
CA ILE A 159 31.10 8.15 17.37
C ILE A 159 30.17 7.64 18.49
N ILE A 160 28.87 7.93 18.38
CA ILE A 160 27.82 7.44 19.28
C ILE A 160 26.88 6.53 18.48
N LEU A 161 26.68 5.28 18.91
CA LEU A 161 25.74 4.36 18.29
C LEU A 161 24.37 4.46 18.97
N ALA A 162 23.35 4.85 18.20
CA ALA A 162 21.98 5.04 18.68
C ALA A 162 20.93 4.61 17.63
N THR A 163 21.14 3.45 16.99
CA THR A 163 20.26 2.94 15.91
C THR A 163 18.92 2.39 16.41
N GLY A 164 18.68 2.33 17.72
CA GLY A 164 17.40 1.92 18.29
C GLY A 164 17.21 0.40 18.33
N PHE A 165 15.99 -0.05 18.02
CA PHE A 165 15.56 -1.45 18.07
C PHE A 165 14.52 -1.72 16.98
N GLU A 166 14.28 -3.00 16.68
CA GLU A 166 13.20 -3.46 15.81
C GLU A 166 12.17 -4.24 16.64
N PRO A 167 10.87 -4.16 16.31
CA PRO A 167 9.85 -4.94 16.99
C PRO A 167 10.02 -6.44 16.67
N PHE A 168 9.67 -7.30 17.64
CA PHE A 168 9.63 -8.75 17.44
C PHE A 168 8.59 -9.13 16.36
N ASP A 169 8.94 -10.07 15.47
CA ASP A 169 8.00 -10.60 14.48
C ASP A 169 7.01 -11.58 15.12
N CYS A 170 5.85 -11.07 15.50
CA CYS A 170 4.78 -11.87 16.11
C CYS A 170 4.25 -12.99 15.22
N SER A 171 4.58 -13.04 13.91
CA SER A 171 4.13 -14.11 13.02
C SER A 171 4.81 -15.46 13.31
N GLU A 172 5.93 -15.45 14.04
CA GLU A 172 6.61 -16.64 14.53
C GLU A 172 5.77 -17.40 15.58
N LEU A 173 4.94 -16.67 16.35
CA LEU A 173 4.13 -17.21 17.44
C LEU A 173 2.72 -17.56 16.97
N LEU A 174 2.61 -18.64 16.19
CA LEU A 174 1.36 -19.10 15.55
C LEU A 174 0.16 -19.24 16.51
N GLN A 175 0.41 -19.56 17.79
CA GLN A 175 -0.61 -19.71 18.82
C GLN A 175 -1.42 -18.43 19.09
N TYR A 176 -0.83 -17.26 18.85
CA TYR A 176 -1.52 -15.97 19.06
C TYR A 176 -2.27 -15.51 17.80
N GLY A 177 -2.01 -16.14 16.66
CA GLY A 177 -2.78 -15.90 15.43
C GLY A 177 -2.53 -14.55 14.76
N TYR A 178 -1.42 -13.86 15.08
CA TYR A 178 -1.02 -12.65 14.37
C TYR A 178 -0.83 -12.94 12.87
N GLY A 179 -1.36 -12.07 12.00
CA GLY A 179 -1.39 -12.27 10.55
C GLY A 179 -2.47 -13.23 10.04
N ARG A 180 -3.11 -14.03 10.91
CA ARG A 180 -4.22 -14.95 10.55
C ARG A 180 -5.57 -14.47 11.08
N LEU A 181 -5.61 -13.88 12.27
CA LEU A 181 -6.81 -13.38 12.90
C LEU A 181 -6.93 -11.87 12.69
N PRO A 182 -8.10 -11.37 12.26
CA PRO A 182 -8.20 -10.02 11.74
C PRO A 182 -8.07 -8.88 12.73
N ASN A 183 -8.26 -9.17 14.02
CA ASN A 183 -8.24 -8.18 15.09
C ASN A 183 -7.12 -8.46 16.10
N VAL A 184 -6.10 -9.22 15.69
CA VAL A 184 -4.88 -9.44 16.46
C VAL A 184 -3.79 -8.53 15.90
N ILE A 185 -3.48 -7.48 16.65
CA ILE A 185 -2.46 -6.48 16.33
C ILE A 185 -1.29 -6.50 17.31
N THR A 186 -0.14 -6.03 16.85
CA THR A 186 1.01 -5.69 17.67
C THR A 186 0.76 -4.41 18.46
N GLY A 187 1.56 -4.20 19.52
CA GLY A 187 1.53 -2.94 20.28
C GLY A 187 1.85 -1.72 19.42
N LEU A 188 2.77 -1.85 18.44
CA LEU A 188 3.16 -0.72 17.59
C LEU A 188 2.06 -0.34 16.58
N GLU A 189 1.31 -1.32 16.07
CA GLU A 189 0.11 -1.05 15.25
C GLU A 189 -0.98 -0.36 16.08
N PHE A 190 -1.20 -0.81 17.32
CA PHE A 190 -2.11 -0.15 18.25
C PHE A 190 -1.71 1.31 18.50
N GLU A 191 -0.43 1.59 18.71
CA GLU A 191 0.08 2.96 18.86
C GLU A 191 -0.18 3.81 17.61
N LYS A 192 0.07 3.27 16.40
CA LYS A 192 -0.25 3.96 15.15
C LYS A 192 -1.74 4.30 15.02
N MET A 193 -2.64 3.39 15.41
CA MET A 193 -4.08 3.63 15.42
C MET A 193 -4.50 4.62 16.51
N SER A 194 -3.89 4.56 17.69
CA SER A 194 -4.17 5.49 18.79
C SER A 194 -3.64 6.90 18.51
N ASN A 195 -2.68 7.05 17.60
CA ASN A 195 -2.10 8.34 17.25
C ASN A 195 -3.11 9.22 16.50
N ALA A 196 -3.29 10.46 16.96
CA ALA A 196 -4.21 11.41 16.34
C ALA A 196 -3.84 11.80 14.89
N GLY A 197 -2.55 11.81 14.56
CA GLY A 197 -2.03 11.96 13.20
C GLY A 197 -1.79 10.62 12.48
N GLY A 198 -2.14 9.51 13.13
CA GLY A 198 -2.14 8.19 12.53
C GLY A 198 -3.34 7.98 11.60
N PRO A 199 -3.39 6.86 10.88
CA PRO A 199 -4.31 6.71 9.77
C PRO A 199 -5.79 6.62 10.18
N THR A 200 -6.08 6.20 11.41
CA THR A 200 -7.45 6.15 11.94
C THR A 200 -7.87 7.45 12.64
N ASN A 201 -6.99 8.45 12.67
CA ASN A 201 -7.14 9.71 13.42
C ASN A 201 -7.38 9.48 14.92
N GLY A 202 -6.62 8.57 15.53
CA GLY A 202 -6.70 8.26 16.96
C GLY A 202 -7.86 7.35 17.35
N ARG A 203 -8.46 6.64 16.39
CA ARG A 203 -9.58 5.72 16.65
C ARG A 203 -9.10 4.27 16.60
N ILE A 204 -9.43 3.51 17.64
CA ILE A 204 -9.22 2.06 17.65
C ILE A 204 -10.41 1.41 16.97
N LEU A 205 -10.16 0.76 15.84
CA LEU A 205 -11.17 0.15 14.97
C LEU A 205 -10.83 -1.33 14.74
N LEU A 206 -11.84 -2.18 14.68
CA LEU A 206 -11.76 -3.54 14.19
C LEU A 206 -11.60 -3.53 12.66
N GLU A 207 -11.33 -4.70 12.08
CA GLU A 207 -11.27 -4.91 10.62
C GLU A 207 -12.51 -4.36 9.89
N ASP A 208 -13.70 -4.55 10.47
CA ASP A 208 -14.96 -4.04 9.90
C ASP A 208 -15.17 -2.53 10.07
N GLY A 209 -14.17 -1.81 10.59
CA GLY A 209 -14.20 -0.37 10.83
C GLY A 209 -15.01 0.04 12.07
N THR A 210 -15.53 -0.89 12.85
CA THR A 210 -16.29 -0.59 14.08
C THR A 210 -15.37 -0.51 15.31
N PRO A 211 -15.72 0.27 16.35
CA PRO A 211 -14.95 0.28 17.59
C PRO A 211 -15.10 -1.04 18.38
N PRO A 212 -14.02 -1.58 18.98
CA PRO A 212 -14.13 -2.77 19.81
C PRO A 212 -14.93 -2.51 21.10
N SER A 213 -15.79 -3.45 21.48
CA SER A 213 -16.49 -3.41 22.77
C SER A 213 -15.60 -3.85 23.95
N SER A 214 -14.58 -4.65 23.67
CA SER A 214 -13.61 -5.16 24.66
C SER A 214 -12.25 -5.39 24.01
N VAL A 215 -11.17 -5.18 24.76
CA VAL A 215 -9.79 -5.38 24.31
C VAL A 215 -9.05 -6.29 25.29
N GLY A 216 -8.25 -7.22 24.77
CA GLY A 216 -7.30 -8.02 25.55
C GLY A 216 -5.87 -7.62 25.21
N ILE A 217 -5.02 -7.48 26.21
CA ILE A 217 -3.59 -7.18 26.04
C ILE A 217 -2.79 -8.39 26.51
N LEU A 218 -1.97 -8.94 25.63
CA LEU A 218 -1.06 -10.03 25.95
C LEU A 218 0.34 -9.45 26.13
N HIS A 219 0.94 -9.69 27.30
CA HIS A 219 2.28 -9.23 27.62
C HIS A 219 3.32 -10.30 27.30
N CYS A 220 4.58 -9.88 27.20
CA CYS A 220 5.74 -10.77 26.98
C CYS A 220 5.65 -11.58 25.68
N ILE A 221 4.99 -11.05 24.65
CA ILE A 221 4.98 -11.68 23.32
C ILE A 221 6.37 -11.54 22.71
N GLY A 222 7.05 -12.68 22.52
CA GLY A 222 8.42 -12.71 21.99
C GLY A 222 9.50 -12.25 22.99
N SER A 223 9.20 -12.26 24.29
CA SER A 223 10.14 -11.91 25.37
C SER A 223 9.84 -12.78 26.59
N ARG A 224 10.84 -13.07 27.42
CA ARG A 224 10.73 -13.97 28.57
C ARG A 224 10.11 -15.32 28.21
N ASP A 225 10.46 -15.83 27.04
CA ASP A 225 10.06 -17.12 26.48
C ASP A 225 11.31 -17.92 26.10
N GLU A 226 11.52 -19.06 26.75
CA GLU A 226 12.65 -19.97 26.51
C GLU A 226 12.71 -20.47 25.06
N ASN A 227 11.58 -20.47 24.34
CA ASN A 227 11.52 -20.92 22.95
C ASN A 227 11.88 -19.82 21.94
N HIS A 228 11.97 -18.55 22.36
CA HIS A 228 12.21 -17.39 21.48
C HIS A 228 13.29 -16.48 22.06
N ASN A 229 12.92 -15.59 22.98
CA ASN A 229 13.83 -14.65 23.63
C ASN A 229 13.67 -14.77 25.15
N GLU A 230 14.73 -15.15 25.85
CA GLU A 230 14.69 -15.33 27.30
C GLU A 230 14.63 -14.01 28.11
N TYR A 231 14.98 -12.88 27.48
CA TYR A 231 15.03 -11.55 28.13
C TYR A 231 13.67 -10.88 28.26
#